data_AF-A0A1Y3CH29-F1
#
_entry.id   AF-A0A1Y3CH29-F1
#
_cell.length_a   1.000
_cell.length_b   1.000
_cell.length_c   1.000
_cell.angle_alpha   90.00
_cell.angle_beta   90.00
_cell.angle_gamma   90.00
#
_symmetry.space_group_name_H-M   'P 1'
#
loop_
_entity.id
_entity.type
_entity.pdbx_description
1 polymer ?
#
loop_
_entity_poly.entity_id
_entity_poly.type
_entity_poly.pdbx_seq_one_letter_code
_entity_poly.pdbx_strand_id
1 'polypeptide(L)'
;MMNLITKMLSNELEEIMKEHFITYLGFIGITITIITGWYKEIASSGLLQHLSFILSFKRLRIRHKIQDIDLICDKSDLSEAVKSNLKYEQRQLYLQYYYGLNIQDNEFYEYMTGYKDKKRAFGLYKNGGKYLKYNKNLKTIDFESVKQKERINIYRNIGLVIYIFISFLSLLYVFWARNFIILNKSDYSPIEKISIVLVVNVIVPIVIVVIGAWILNKFLKRLHAQKLIELERISQPIST
;
A
#
# COMPACT_ATOMS: atom_id res chain seq x y z
N MET A 1 -25.92 28.74 44.17
CA MET A 1 -25.96 27.24 44.24
C MET A 1 -25.70 26.61 42.87
N MET A 2 -26.39 27.04 41.80
CA MET A 2 -26.25 26.48 40.45
C MET A 2 -24.82 26.58 39.86
N ASN A 3 -24.12 27.73 40.03
CA ASN A 3 -22.72 27.91 39.57
C ASN A 3 -21.68 27.04 40.29
N LEU A 4 -21.98 26.57 41.50
CA LEU A 4 -21.04 25.78 42.30
C LEU A 4 -21.08 24.30 41.89
N ILE A 5 -22.28 23.83 41.53
CA ILE A 5 -22.51 22.48 41.00
C ILE A 5 -21.90 22.33 39.59
N THR A 6 -22.01 23.36 38.73
CA THR A 6 -21.38 23.33 37.39
C THR A 6 -19.85 23.31 37.46
N LYS A 7 -19.27 24.02 38.42
CA LYS A 7 -17.81 24.09 38.62
C LYS A 7 -17.25 22.79 39.23
N MET A 8 -18.00 22.13 40.11
CA MET A 8 -17.62 20.79 40.60
C MET A 8 -17.70 19.74 39.49
N LEU A 9 -18.77 19.72 38.70
CA LEU A 9 -18.91 18.81 37.57
C LEU A 9 -17.84 19.02 36.48
N SER A 10 -17.44 20.26 36.20
CA SER A 10 -16.37 20.49 35.22
C SER A 10 -15.01 19.99 35.71
N ASN A 11 -14.73 20.16 37.01
CA ASN A 11 -13.47 19.73 37.60
C ASN A 11 -13.38 18.20 37.65
N GLU A 12 -14.45 17.50 38.05
CA GLU A 12 -14.50 16.03 38.00
C GLU A 12 -14.35 15.50 36.57
N LEU A 13 -14.99 16.14 35.59
CA LEU A 13 -14.87 15.75 34.18
C LEU A 13 -13.44 15.94 33.64
N GLU A 14 -12.76 17.02 34.05
CA GLU A 14 -11.38 17.31 33.67
C GLU A 14 -10.39 16.30 34.29
N GLU A 15 -10.65 15.89 35.52
CA GLU A 15 -9.85 14.90 36.24
C GLU A 15 -9.99 13.50 35.60
N ILE A 16 -11.22 13.09 35.28
CA ILE A 16 -11.51 11.85 34.55
C ILE A 16 -10.86 11.87 33.17
N MET A 17 -10.92 13.00 32.45
CA MET A 17 -10.26 13.14 31.16
C MET A 17 -8.73 13.05 31.27
N LYS A 18 -8.13 13.64 32.29
CA LYS A 18 -6.68 13.58 32.55
C LYS A 18 -6.23 12.16 32.89
N GLU A 19 -6.95 11.44 33.74
CA GLU A 19 -6.66 10.04 34.07
C GLU A 19 -6.75 9.14 32.84
N HIS A 20 -7.79 9.31 32.03
CA HIS A 20 -7.91 8.57 30.77
C HIS A 20 -6.76 8.90 29.81
N PHE A 21 -6.41 10.18 29.66
CA PHE A 21 -5.30 10.61 28.80
C PHE A 21 -3.94 10.01 29.20
N ILE A 22 -3.62 10.02 30.51
CA ILE A 22 -2.40 9.39 31.05
C ILE A 22 -2.42 7.89 30.81
N THR A 23 -3.58 7.25 30.98
CA THR A 23 -3.76 5.82 30.71
C THR A 23 -3.53 5.50 29.22
N TYR A 24 -4.02 6.33 28.30
CA TYR A 24 -3.76 6.16 26.86
C TYR A 24 -2.28 6.30 26.51
N LEU A 25 -1.59 7.30 27.06
CA LEU A 25 -0.15 7.47 26.85
C LEU A 25 0.64 6.27 27.37
N GLY A 26 0.28 5.75 28.54
CA GLY A 26 0.85 4.52 29.09
C GLY A 26 0.65 3.32 28.17
N PHE A 27 -0.56 3.14 27.63
CA PHE A 27 -0.87 2.06 26.69
C PHE A 27 -0.11 2.18 25.36
N ILE A 28 -0.01 3.38 24.79
CA ILE A 28 0.78 3.63 23.58
C ILE A 28 2.25 3.30 23.84
N GLY A 29 2.80 3.74 24.98
CA GLY A 29 4.17 3.43 25.39
C GLY A 29 4.43 1.92 25.52
N ILE A 30 3.54 1.19 26.20
CA ILE A 30 3.64 -0.27 26.34
C ILE A 30 3.54 -0.97 24.98
N THR A 31 2.61 -0.54 24.13
CA THR A 31 2.41 -1.12 22.80
C THR A 31 3.65 -0.92 21.91
N ILE A 32 4.24 0.29 21.92
CA ILE A 32 5.49 0.57 21.22
C ILE A 32 6.63 -0.29 21.79
N THR A 33 6.71 -0.45 23.11
CA THR A 33 7.76 -1.24 23.78
C THR A 33 7.64 -2.73 23.44
N ILE A 34 6.43 -3.29 23.42
CA ILE A 34 6.18 -4.68 23.01
C ILE A 34 6.53 -4.86 21.53
N ILE A 35 6.05 -3.97 20.65
CA ILE A 35 6.34 -4.04 19.21
C ILE A 35 7.85 -3.95 18.95
N THR A 36 8.55 -3.02 19.60
CA THR A 36 10.00 -2.84 19.43
C THR A 36 10.83 -3.95 20.07
N GLY A 37 10.40 -4.48 21.22
CA GLY A 37 11.04 -5.64 21.85
C GLY A 37 10.91 -6.91 21.01
N TRP A 38 9.68 -7.20 20.56
CA TRP A 38 9.39 -8.36 19.70
C TRP A 38 9.93 -8.18 18.29
N TYR A 39 10.15 -6.95 17.83
CA TYR A 39 10.76 -6.68 16.52
C TYR A 39 12.14 -7.33 16.41
N LYS A 40 12.95 -7.29 17.47
CA LYS A 40 14.28 -7.91 17.47
C LYS A 40 14.19 -9.44 17.34
N GLU A 41 13.26 -10.06 18.06
CA GLU A 41 13.01 -11.51 18.01
C GLU A 41 12.43 -11.94 16.66
N ILE A 42 11.41 -11.24 16.16
CA ILE A 42 10.81 -11.48 14.84
C ILE A 42 11.84 -11.28 13.72
N ALA A 43 12.66 -10.23 13.78
CA ALA A 43 13.72 -9.99 12.80
C ALA A 43 14.82 -11.07 12.86
N SER A 44 15.18 -11.51 14.07
CA SER A 44 16.18 -12.57 14.27
C SER A 44 15.69 -13.98 13.91
N SER A 45 14.37 -14.22 13.96
CA SER A 45 13.76 -15.52 13.65
C SER A 45 13.87 -15.94 12.19
N GLY A 46 14.33 -15.06 11.30
CA GLY A 46 14.40 -15.33 9.86
C GLY A 46 13.03 -15.45 9.18
N LEU A 47 11.90 -15.33 9.90
CA LEU A 47 10.55 -15.39 9.32
C LEU A 47 10.35 -14.34 8.22
N LEU A 48 10.83 -13.11 8.45
CA LEU A 48 10.80 -12.05 7.44
C LEU A 48 11.65 -12.42 6.20
N GLN A 49 12.77 -13.10 6.38
CA GLN A 49 13.62 -13.57 5.29
C GLN A 49 12.95 -14.71 4.52
N HIS A 50 12.34 -15.69 5.19
CA HIS A 50 11.60 -16.78 4.55
C HIS A 50 10.34 -16.29 3.82
N LEU A 51 9.58 -15.35 4.38
CA LEU A 51 8.47 -14.68 3.71
C LEU A 51 8.94 -13.91 2.47
N SER A 52 10.08 -13.21 2.57
CA SER A 52 10.68 -12.52 1.43
C SER A 52 11.15 -13.49 0.34
N PHE A 53 11.64 -14.68 0.73
CA PHE A 53 12.11 -15.71 -0.17
C PHE A 53 10.96 -16.28 -1.01
N ILE A 54 9.83 -16.62 -0.37
CA ILE A 54 8.60 -17.08 -1.06
C ILE A 54 8.09 -16.02 -2.05
N LEU A 55 8.09 -14.75 -1.64
CA LEU A 55 7.70 -13.63 -2.51
C LEU A 55 8.71 -13.38 -3.65
N SER A 56 9.96 -13.81 -3.49
CA SER A 56 11.06 -13.56 -4.46
C SER A 56 11.18 -14.62 -5.55
N PHE A 57 10.63 -15.83 -5.40
CA PHE A 57 10.78 -16.93 -6.37
C PHE A 57 10.42 -16.52 -7.80
N LYS A 58 9.30 -15.80 -7.96
CA LYS A 58 8.87 -15.31 -9.28
C LYS A 58 9.90 -14.34 -9.88
N ARG A 59 10.47 -13.44 -9.07
CA ARG A 59 11.49 -12.49 -9.52
C ARG A 59 12.81 -13.19 -9.84
N LEU A 60 13.19 -14.20 -9.05
CA LEU A 60 14.40 -14.98 -9.26
C LEU A 60 14.35 -15.74 -10.60
N ARG A 61 13.22 -16.37 -10.91
CA ARG A 61 13.01 -17.04 -12.20
C ARG A 61 13.10 -16.06 -13.38
N ILE A 62 12.52 -14.87 -13.25
CA ILE A 62 12.60 -13.84 -14.30
C ILE A 62 14.05 -13.38 -14.49
N ARG A 63 14.80 -13.17 -13.40
CA ARG A 63 16.21 -12.79 -13.45
C ARG A 63 17.06 -13.84 -14.19
N HIS A 64 16.87 -15.12 -13.89
CA HIS A 64 17.58 -16.19 -14.59
C HIS A 64 17.28 -16.18 -16.08
N LYS A 65 16.01 -16.05 -16.49
CA LYS A 65 15.66 -15.94 -17.91
C LYS A 65 16.32 -14.75 -18.61
N ILE A 66 16.44 -13.60 -17.94
CA ILE A 66 17.13 -12.43 -18.50
C ILE A 66 18.62 -12.76 -18.73
N GLN A 67 19.27 -13.41 -17.77
CA GLN A 67 20.67 -13.83 -17.87
C GLN A 67 20.89 -14.88 -18.96
N ASP A 68 19.97 -15.82 -19.12
CA ASP A 68 20.03 -16.84 -20.17
C ASP A 68 19.93 -16.17 -21.55
N ILE A 69 19.03 -15.19 -21.72
CA ILE A 69 18.91 -14.43 -22.96
C ILE A 69 20.19 -13.63 -23.26
N ASP A 70 20.79 -12.97 -22.26
CA ASP A 70 22.07 -12.26 -22.42
C ASP A 70 23.16 -13.22 -22.92
N LEU A 71 23.31 -14.36 -22.26
CA LEU A 71 24.30 -15.38 -22.64
C LEU A 71 24.07 -15.91 -24.05
N ILE A 72 22.82 -16.14 -24.45
CA ILE A 72 22.47 -16.60 -25.80
C ILE A 72 22.80 -15.51 -26.83
N CYS A 73 22.48 -14.24 -26.56
CA CYS A 73 22.74 -13.16 -27.50
C CYS A 73 24.24 -12.90 -27.71
N ASP A 74 25.05 -13.05 -26.65
CA ASP A 74 26.49 -12.79 -26.67
C ASP A 74 27.31 -13.94 -27.24
N LYS A 75 26.90 -15.21 -27.02
CA LYS A 75 27.71 -16.40 -27.34
C LYS A 75 27.30 -17.15 -28.59
N SER A 76 26.24 -16.74 -29.29
CA SER A 76 25.70 -17.50 -30.41
C SER A 76 25.89 -16.80 -31.77
N ASP A 77 26.14 -17.62 -32.79
CA ASP A 77 26.05 -17.25 -34.21
C ASP A 77 24.59 -17.22 -34.71
N LEU A 78 23.66 -16.82 -33.83
CA LEU A 78 22.26 -16.64 -34.21
C LEU A 78 22.11 -15.47 -35.18
N SER A 79 21.15 -15.59 -36.10
CA SER A 79 20.82 -14.51 -37.02
C SER A 79 20.34 -13.27 -36.27
N GLU A 80 20.60 -12.09 -36.86
CA GLU A 80 20.27 -10.81 -36.24
C GLU A 80 18.76 -10.67 -35.94
N ALA A 81 17.91 -11.31 -36.75
CA ALA A 81 16.48 -11.38 -36.51
C ALA A 81 16.12 -12.13 -35.22
N VAL A 82 16.80 -13.24 -34.92
CA VAL A 82 16.58 -14.00 -33.69
C VAL A 82 17.10 -13.23 -32.48
N LYS A 83 18.28 -12.59 -32.59
CA LYS A 83 18.82 -11.74 -31.54
C LYS A 83 17.90 -10.55 -31.23
N SER A 84 17.29 -9.94 -32.25
CA SER A 84 16.31 -8.87 -32.07
C SER A 84 15.07 -9.33 -31.30
N ASN A 85 14.52 -10.51 -31.64
CA ASN A 85 13.38 -11.09 -30.92
C ASN A 85 13.71 -11.41 -29.46
N LEU A 86 14.89 -11.96 -29.19
CA LEU A 86 15.36 -12.26 -27.83
C LEU A 86 15.55 -10.97 -27.01
N LYS A 87 16.16 -9.92 -27.59
CA LYS A 87 16.25 -8.59 -26.95
C LYS A 87 14.87 -8.00 -26.65
N TYR A 88 13.87 -8.25 -27.49
CA TYR A 88 12.51 -7.83 -27.22
C TYR A 88 11.90 -8.59 -26.02
N GLU A 89 12.02 -9.91 -25.97
CA GLU A 89 11.58 -10.72 -24.82
C GLU A 89 12.30 -10.30 -23.53
N GLN A 90 13.58 -9.97 -23.62
CA GLN A 90 14.36 -9.48 -22.48
C GLN A 90 13.79 -8.17 -21.90
N ARG A 91 13.42 -7.20 -22.76
CA ARG A 91 12.79 -5.95 -22.32
C ARG A 91 11.48 -6.21 -21.57
N GLN A 92 10.69 -7.17 -22.06
CA GLN A 92 9.45 -7.60 -21.39
C GLN A 92 9.72 -8.18 -20.00
N LEU A 93 10.73 -9.04 -19.88
CA LEU A 93 11.13 -9.62 -18.60
C LEU A 93 11.66 -8.54 -17.63
N TYR A 94 12.39 -7.54 -18.13
CA TYR A 94 12.85 -6.40 -17.32
C TYR A 94 11.69 -5.60 -16.74
N LEU A 95 10.65 -5.34 -17.52
CA LEU A 95 9.42 -4.69 -17.04
C LEU A 95 8.73 -5.49 -15.94
N GLN A 96 8.66 -6.81 -16.14
CA GLN A 96 8.06 -7.71 -15.17
C GLN A 96 8.89 -7.78 -13.88
N TYR A 97 10.22 -7.76 -14.00
CA TYR A 97 11.15 -7.83 -12.88
C TYR A 97 11.13 -6.54 -12.04
N TYR A 98 11.37 -5.39 -12.66
CA TYR A 98 11.55 -4.12 -11.95
C TYR A 98 10.23 -3.45 -11.57
N TYR A 99 9.22 -3.53 -12.45
CA TYR A 99 7.97 -2.79 -12.27
C TYR A 99 6.78 -3.70 -11.97
N GLY A 100 6.93 -5.02 -12.16
CA GLY A 100 5.83 -5.98 -11.95
C GLY A 100 4.73 -5.85 -12.99
N LEU A 101 5.05 -5.36 -14.17
CA LEU A 101 4.11 -5.12 -15.28
C LEU A 101 4.36 -6.11 -16.42
N ASN A 102 3.30 -6.53 -17.08
CA ASN A 102 3.38 -7.39 -18.28
C ASN A 102 2.80 -6.59 -19.45
N ILE A 103 3.67 -5.86 -20.17
CA ILE A 103 3.28 -4.90 -21.21
C ILE A 103 3.76 -5.39 -22.56
N GLN A 104 2.92 -6.07 -23.31
CA GLN A 104 3.30 -6.63 -24.61
C GLN A 104 3.36 -5.61 -25.76
N ASP A 105 3.01 -4.35 -25.54
CA ASP A 105 3.03 -3.32 -26.58
C ASP A 105 4.32 -2.49 -26.51
N ASN A 106 5.15 -2.59 -27.55
CA ASN A 106 6.44 -1.90 -27.66
C ASN A 106 6.30 -0.38 -27.72
N GLU A 107 5.28 0.14 -28.42
CA GLU A 107 5.06 1.59 -28.53
C GLU A 107 4.65 2.16 -27.17
N PHE A 108 3.82 1.41 -26.45
CA PHE A 108 3.43 1.78 -25.09
C PHE A 108 4.62 1.75 -24.14
N TYR A 109 5.51 0.77 -24.26
CA TYR A 109 6.74 0.70 -23.48
C TYR A 109 7.63 1.90 -23.74
N GLU A 110 7.89 2.22 -25.00
CA GLU A 110 8.66 3.39 -25.38
C GLU A 110 8.04 4.67 -24.81
N TYR A 111 6.72 4.81 -24.93
CA TYR A 111 5.99 5.90 -24.33
C TYR A 111 6.23 6.02 -22.81
N MET A 112 6.10 4.92 -22.07
CA MET A 112 6.26 4.86 -20.61
C MET A 112 7.71 5.07 -20.15
N THR A 113 8.70 4.69 -20.97
CA THR A 113 10.11 4.97 -20.66
C THR A 113 10.51 6.42 -20.92
N GLY A 114 9.68 7.19 -21.63
CA GLY A 114 9.86 8.63 -21.85
C GLY A 114 9.50 9.51 -20.66
N TYR A 115 9.00 8.98 -19.54
CA TYR A 115 8.79 9.77 -18.32
C TYR A 115 10.11 10.10 -17.62
N LYS A 116 10.22 11.33 -17.08
CA LYS A 116 11.41 11.79 -16.33
C LYS A 116 11.64 10.93 -15.08
N ASP A 117 10.57 10.63 -14.35
CA ASP A 117 10.57 9.68 -13.23
C ASP A 117 9.88 8.37 -13.64
N LYS A 118 10.66 7.48 -14.26
CA LYS A 118 10.19 6.18 -14.76
C LYS A 118 9.60 5.33 -13.62
N LYS A 119 10.27 5.29 -12.46
CA LYS A 119 9.85 4.44 -11.33
C LYS A 119 8.49 4.88 -10.82
N ARG A 120 8.27 6.18 -10.66
CA ARG A 120 6.97 6.73 -10.26
C ARG A 120 5.91 6.51 -11.34
N ALA A 121 6.24 6.72 -12.61
CA ALA A 121 5.31 6.50 -13.72
C ALA A 121 4.81 5.05 -13.77
N PHE A 122 5.73 4.07 -13.72
CA PHE A 122 5.36 2.66 -13.70
C PHE A 122 4.58 2.27 -12.43
N GLY A 123 4.92 2.85 -11.27
CA GLY A 123 4.15 2.65 -10.03
C GLY A 123 2.71 3.17 -10.12
N LEU A 124 2.52 4.36 -10.69
CA LEU A 124 1.19 4.92 -10.92
C LEU A 124 0.41 4.12 -11.96
N TYR A 125 1.07 3.65 -13.02
CA TYR A 125 0.44 2.78 -14.01
C TYR A 125 0.02 1.43 -13.41
N LYS A 126 0.83 0.82 -12.56
CA LYS A 126 0.46 -0.43 -11.86
C LYS A 126 -0.82 -0.26 -11.03
N ASN A 127 -1.00 0.90 -10.40
CA ASN A 127 -2.15 1.16 -9.53
C ASN A 127 -3.36 1.70 -10.29
N GLY A 128 -3.17 2.49 -11.34
CA GLY A 128 -4.22 3.23 -12.06
C GLY A 128 -4.41 2.90 -13.53
N GLY A 129 -3.54 2.10 -14.14
CA GLY A 129 -3.50 1.84 -15.58
C GLY A 129 -4.77 1.24 -16.17
N LYS A 130 -5.60 0.58 -15.36
CA LYS A 130 -6.92 0.06 -15.79
C LYS A 130 -7.87 1.17 -16.29
N TYR A 131 -7.68 2.42 -15.87
CA TYR A 131 -8.52 3.55 -16.29
C TYR A 131 -7.93 4.33 -17.46
N LEU A 132 -6.82 3.85 -18.00
CA LEU A 132 -6.05 4.53 -19.02
C LEU A 132 -6.06 3.72 -20.31
N LYS A 133 -6.07 4.43 -21.43
CA LYS A 133 -5.95 3.87 -22.76
C LYS A 133 -4.84 4.59 -23.51
N TYR A 134 -3.98 3.80 -24.15
CA TYR A 134 -2.97 4.34 -25.04
C TYR A 134 -3.58 4.61 -26.41
N ASN A 135 -3.44 5.85 -26.87
CA ASN A 135 -3.84 6.26 -28.21
C ASN A 135 -2.60 6.21 -29.11
N LYS A 136 -2.56 5.23 -30.03
CA LYS A 136 -1.44 5.01 -30.95
C LYS A 136 -1.24 6.19 -31.91
N ASN A 137 -2.34 6.81 -32.36
CA ASN A 137 -2.30 7.91 -33.33
C ASN A 137 -1.67 9.16 -32.70
N LEU A 138 -2.05 9.47 -31.46
CA LEU A 138 -1.55 10.65 -30.74
C LEU A 138 -0.29 10.37 -29.94
N LYS A 139 0.18 9.11 -29.88
CA LYS A 139 1.26 8.63 -29.01
C LYS A 139 1.13 9.17 -27.58
N THR A 140 -0.08 9.11 -27.02
CA THR A 140 -0.41 9.62 -25.68
C THR A 140 -1.28 8.65 -24.91
N ILE A 141 -1.19 8.70 -23.57
CA ILE A 141 -2.12 8.02 -22.68
C ILE A 141 -3.16 9.02 -22.21
N ASP A 142 -4.43 8.64 -22.29
CA ASP A 142 -5.53 9.39 -21.69
C ASP A 142 -6.50 8.44 -20.97
N PHE A 143 -7.46 9.00 -20.25
CA PHE A 143 -8.55 8.24 -19.65
C PHE A 143 -9.37 7.51 -20.71
N GLU A 144 -9.77 6.28 -20.38
CA GLU A 144 -10.65 5.50 -21.26
C GLU A 144 -12.00 6.19 -21.49
N SER A 145 -12.47 6.98 -20.52
CA SER A 145 -13.67 7.80 -20.68
C SER A 145 -13.59 9.12 -19.91
N VAL A 146 -14.23 10.16 -20.47
CA VAL A 146 -14.33 11.49 -19.85
C VAL A 146 -15.02 11.43 -18.48
N LYS A 147 -16.06 10.59 -18.35
CA LYS A 147 -16.77 10.36 -17.07
C LYS A 147 -15.85 9.85 -15.96
N GLN A 148 -14.81 9.07 -16.29
CA GLN A 148 -13.85 8.59 -15.28
C GLN A 148 -12.97 9.73 -14.76
N LYS A 149 -12.60 10.70 -15.62
CA LYS A 149 -11.82 11.89 -15.29
C LYS A 149 -12.58 12.86 -14.38
N GLU A 150 -13.86 13.09 -14.67
CA GLU A 150 -14.69 14.01 -13.87
C GLU A 150 -14.97 13.47 -12.46
N ARG A 151 -15.11 12.14 -12.31
CA ARG A 151 -15.48 11.51 -11.04
C ARG A 151 -14.30 11.18 -10.13
N ILE A 152 -13.08 11.64 -10.42
CA ILE A 152 -11.89 11.30 -9.62
C ILE A 152 -12.01 11.81 -8.19
N ASN A 153 -12.33 13.10 -8.02
CA ASN A 153 -12.44 13.73 -6.71
C ASN A 153 -13.58 13.10 -5.88
N ILE A 154 -14.69 12.75 -6.53
CA ILE A 154 -15.82 12.08 -5.88
C ILE A 154 -15.38 10.73 -5.30
N TYR A 155 -14.73 9.88 -6.11
CA TYR A 155 -14.30 8.56 -5.65
C TYR A 155 -13.19 8.65 -4.60
N ARG A 156 -12.27 9.61 -4.73
CA ARG A 156 -11.26 9.90 -3.70
C ARG A 156 -11.93 10.24 -2.37
N ASN A 157 -12.89 11.16 -2.38
CA ASN A 157 -13.56 11.62 -1.16
C ASN A 157 -14.39 10.49 -0.54
N ILE A 158 -15.12 9.71 -1.35
CA ILE A 158 -15.84 8.52 -0.87
C ILE A 158 -14.87 7.53 -0.21
N GLY A 159 -13.74 7.24 -0.86
CA GLY A 159 -12.72 6.35 -0.30
C GLY A 159 -12.17 6.84 1.03
N LEU A 160 -11.90 8.14 1.16
CA LEU A 160 -11.43 8.77 2.40
C LEU A 160 -12.49 8.69 3.50
N VAL A 161 -13.76 8.97 3.20
CA VAL A 161 -14.87 8.86 4.15
C VAL A 161 -15.02 7.43 4.65
N ILE A 162 -15.00 6.44 3.74
CA ILE A 162 -15.05 5.02 4.10
C ILE A 162 -13.87 4.65 4.98
N TYR A 163 -12.66 5.11 4.65
CA TYR A 163 -11.46 4.83 5.45
C TYR A 163 -11.55 5.41 6.87
N ILE A 164 -12.00 6.66 7.00
CA ILE A 164 -12.23 7.30 8.30
C ILE A 164 -13.29 6.53 9.08
N PHE A 165 -14.39 6.12 8.45
CA PHE A 165 -15.46 5.36 9.09
C PHE A 165 -14.99 3.98 9.58
N ILE A 166 -14.23 3.25 8.76
CA ILE A 166 -13.61 1.96 9.15
C ILE A 166 -12.65 2.16 10.33
N SER A 167 -11.83 3.21 10.29
CA SER A 167 -10.88 3.53 11.37
C SER A 167 -11.61 3.89 12.66
N PHE A 168 -12.71 4.65 12.57
CA PHE A 168 -13.55 5.01 13.71
C PHE A 168 -14.27 3.79 14.30
N LEU A 169 -14.85 2.92 13.46
CA LEU A 169 -15.44 1.65 13.90
C LEU A 169 -14.41 0.74 14.55
N SER A 170 -13.17 0.73 14.05
CA SER A 170 -12.08 -0.02 14.69
C SER A 170 -11.83 0.46 16.11
N LEU A 171 -11.79 1.77 16.34
CA LEU A 171 -11.61 2.32 17.68
C LEU A 171 -12.79 1.99 18.59
N LEU A 172 -14.03 2.14 18.11
CA LEU A 172 -15.23 1.78 18.86
C LEU A 172 -15.25 0.30 19.24
N TYR A 173 -14.85 -0.58 18.33
CA TYR A 173 -14.76 -2.01 18.60
C TYR A 173 -13.75 -2.32 19.69
N VAL A 174 -12.58 -1.69 19.68
CA VAL A 174 -11.57 -1.83 20.74
C VAL A 174 -12.14 -1.40 22.09
N PHE A 175 -12.84 -0.27 22.15
CA PHE A 175 -13.48 0.21 23.38
C PHE A 175 -14.52 -0.76 23.89
N TRP A 176 -15.42 -1.21 23.02
CA TRP A 176 -16.49 -2.13 23.38
C TRP A 176 -15.94 -3.49 23.82
N ALA A 177 -15.01 -4.07 23.06
CA ALA A 177 -14.39 -5.35 23.37
C ALA A 177 -13.60 -5.29 24.69
N ARG A 178 -12.85 -4.22 24.93
CA ARG A 178 -12.15 -3.99 26.21
C ARG A 178 -13.12 -3.98 27.38
N ASN A 179 -14.20 -3.19 27.29
CA ASN A 179 -15.19 -3.10 28.35
C ASN A 179 -15.89 -4.44 28.58
N PHE A 180 -16.25 -5.15 27.51
CA PHE A 180 -16.87 -6.48 27.60
C PHE A 180 -15.97 -7.52 28.26
N ILE A 181 -14.67 -7.53 27.93
CA ILE A 181 -13.69 -8.49 28.48
C ILE A 181 -13.40 -8.19 29.96
N ILE A 182 -13.29 -6.92 30.34
CA ILE A 182 -13.07 -6.50 31.73
C ILE A 182 -14.30 -6.79 32.59
N LEU A 183 -15.51 -6.60 32.07
CA LEU A 183 -16.76 -6.73 32.84
C LEU A 183 -17.26 -8.17 32.97
N ASN A 184 -17.05 -9.05 31.98
CA ASN A 184 -17.76 -10.34 31.92
C ASN A 184 -16.89 -11.58 32.20
N LYS A 185 -15.58 -11.45 32.40
CA LYS A 185 -14.70 -12.63 32.58
C LYS A 185 -13.68 -12.44 33.69
N SER A 186 -14.14 -12.62 34.92
CA SER A 186 -13.29 -12.68 36.13
C SER A 186 -12.31 -13.84 36.11
N ASP A 187 -12.68 -14.96 35.46
CA ASP A 187 -12.05 -16.27 35.65
C ASP A 187 -10.81 -16.53 34.80
N TYR A 188 -10.42 -15.58 33.95
CA TYR A 188 -9.17 -15.73 33.20
C TYR A 188 -7.95 -15.54 34.09
N SER A 189 -6.95 -16.37 33.86
CA SER A 189 -5.62 -16.18 34.43
C SER A 189 -5.04 -14.82 33.98
N PRO A 190 -4.13 -14.22 34.77
CA PRO A 190 -3.51 -12.94 34.41
C PRO A 190 -2.84 -12.95 33.02
N ILE A 191 -2.24 -14.08 32.63
CA ILE A 191 -1.56 -14.25 31.34
C ILE A 191 -2.56 -14.26 30.18
N GLU A 192 -3.70 -14.92 30.34
CA GLU A 192 -4.76 -14.95 29.33
C GLU A 192 -5.40 -13.57 29.17
N LYS A 193 -5.62 -12.84 30.27
CA LYS A 193 -6.13 -11.46 30.24
C LYS A 193 -5.18 -10.56 29.45
N ILE A 194 -3.87 -10.61 29.73
CA ILE A 194 -2.87 -9.83 29.00
C ILE A 194 -2.86 -10.19 27.52
N SER A 195 -2.90 -11.49 27.19
CA SER A 195 -2.89 -11.98 25.80
C SER A 195 -4.12 -11.50 25.02
N ILE A 196 -5.31 -11.61 25.61
CA ILE A 196 -6.56 -11.15 24.99
C ILE A 196 -6.54 -9.62 24.80
N VAL A 197 -6.08 -8.88 25.81
CA VAL A 197 -5.93 -7.41 25.72
C VAL A 197 -4.98 -7.04 24.59
N LEU A 198 -3.86 -7.75 24.44
CA LEU A 198 -2.88 -7.50 23.39
C LEU A 198 -3.47 -7.78 21.98
N VAL A 199 -4.16 -8.90 21.81
CA VAL A 199 -4.83 -9.25 20.54
C VAL A 199 -5.88 -8.21 20.16
N VAL A 200 -6.76 -7.85 21.09
CA VAL A 200 -7.88 -6.95 20.83
C VAL A 200 -7.43 -5.50 20.64
N ASN A 201 -6.43 -5.03 21.39
CA ASN A 201 -6.00 -3.62 21.31
C ASN A 201 -4.92 -3.37 20.25
N VAL A 202 -4.17 -4.39 19.83
CA VAL A 202 -3.03 -4.20 18.90
C VAL A 202 -3.29 -4.90 17.58
N ILE A 203 -3.56 -6.21 17.60
CA ILE A 203 -3.66 -6.99 16.36
C ILE A 203 -4.91 -6.62 15.58
N VAL A 204 -6.08 -6.58 16.24
CA VAL A 204 -7.36 -6.29 15.57
C VAL A 204 -7.35 -4.91 14.90
N PRO A 205 -6.90 -3.82 15.55
CA PRO A 205 -6.86 -2.50 14.91
C PRO A 205 -5.89 -2.42 13.75
N ILE A 206 -4.71 -3.04 13.87
CA ILE A 206 -3.74 -3.10 12.77
C ILE A 206 -4.36 -3.78 11.55
N VAL A 207 -5.02 -4.94 11.75
CA VAL A 207 -5.66 -5.67 10.66
C VAL A 207 -6.77 -4.83 10.01
N ILE A 208 -7.63 -4.17 10.80
CA ILE A 208 -8.71 -3.33 10.29
C ILE A 208 -8.16 -2.12 9.51
N VAL A 209 -7.13 -1.45 10.03
CA VAL A 209 -6.48 -0.32 9.36
C VAL A 209 -5.83 -0.75 8.05
N VAL A 210 -5.18 -1.91 8.01
CA VAL A 210 -4.59 -2.48 6.78
C VAL A 210 -5.67 -2.78 5.74
N ILE A 211 -6.80 -3.38 6.15
CA ILE A 211 -7.95 -3.62 5.27
C ILE A 211 -8.52 -2.29 4.76
N GLY A 212 -8.68 -1.31 5.64
CA GLY A 212 -9.14 0.04 5.29
C GLY A 212 -8.23 0.71 4.27
N ALA A 213 -6.90 0.63 4.46
CA ALA A 213 -5.92 1.16 3.53
C ALA A 213 -5.97 0.45 2.17
N TRP A 214 -6.18 -0.87 2.17
CA TRP A 214 -6.36 -1.64 0.94
C TRP A 214 -7.63 -1.23 0.17
N ILE A 215 -8.74 -0.98 0.88
CA ILE A 215 -9.99 -0.46 0.29
C ILE A 215 -9.76 0.94 -0.27
N LEU A 216 -9.16 1.84 0.52
CA LEU A 216 -8.83 3.20 0.10
C LEU A 216 -8.00 3.21 -1.18
N ASN A 217 -7.00 2.33 -1.27
CA ASN A 217 -6.16 2.20 -2.46
C ASN A 217 -6.98 1.85 -3.72
N LYS A 218 -8.09 1.10 -3.60
CA LYS A 218 -9.00 0.85 -4.73
C LYS A 218 -9.70 2.12 -5.22
N PHE A 219 -10.07 3.02 -4.32
CA PHE A 219 -10.68 4.30 -4.67
C PHE A 219 -9.67 5.29 -5.26
N LEU A 220 -8.42 5.24 -4.80
CA LEU A 220 -7.34 6.10 -5.28
C LEU A 220 -6.79 5.72 -6.66
N LYS A 221 -7.16 4.56 -7.22
CA LYS A 221 -6.66 4.11 -8.53
C LYS A 221 -6.87 5.14 -9.66
N ARG A 222 -7.99 5.86 -9.67
CA ARG A 222 -8.25 6.89 -10.68
C ARG A 222 -7.41 8.15 -10.48
N LEU A 223 -7.12 8.49 -9.22
CA LEU A 223 -6.18 9.56 -8.89
C LEU A 223 -4.77 9.19 -9.34
N HIS A 224 -4.36 7.92 -9.19
CA HIS A 224 -3.10 7.43 -9.73
C HIS A 224 -3.03 7.54 -11.26
N ALA A 225 -4.14 7.25 -11.94
CA ALA A 225 -4.25 7.42 -13.39
C ALA A 225 -4.06 8.90 -13.81
N GLN A 226 -4.73 9.83 -13.12
CA GLN A 226 -4.57 11.27 -13.37
C GLN A 226 -3.14 11.73 -13.14
N LYS A 227 -2.55 11.35 -12.01
CA LYS A 227 -1.15 11.68 -11.69
C LYS A 227 -0.15 11.13 -12.70
N LEU A 228 -0.47 10.04 -13.40
CA LEU A 228 0.36 9.52 -14.47
C LEU A 228 0.31 10.42 -15.71
N ILE A 229 -0.87 10.90 -16.08
CA ILE A 229 -1.04 11.82 -17.23
C ILE A 229 -0.35 13.16 -16.96
N GLU A 230 -0.40 13.64 -15.71
CA GLU A 230 0.20 14.92 -15.29
C GLU A 230 1.73 14.84 -15.09
N LEU A 231 2.34 13.66 -15.23
CA LEU A 231 3.76 13.46 -14.97
C LEU A 231 4.61 14.02 -16.13
N GLU A 232 5.68 14.73 -15.77
CA GLU A 232 6.61 15.31 -16.73
C GLU A 232 7.29 14.22 -17.57
N ARG A 233 7.24 14.39 -18.89
CA ARG A 233 7.95 13.55 -19.86
C ARG A 233 9.17 14.28 -20.37
N ILE A 234 10.21 13.50 -20.68
CA ILE A 234 11.39 13.99 -21.37
C ILE A 234 10.90 14.37 -22.77
N SER A 235 10.98 15.65 -23.11
CA SER A 235 10.65 16.14 -24.46
C SER A 235 11.53 15.41 -25.47
N GLN A 236 10.93 14.55 -26.29
CA GLN A 236 11.64 14.05 -27.46
C GLN A 236 11.82 15.24 -28.42
N PRO A 237 13.02 15.48 -28.96
CA PRO A 237 13.15 16.40 -30.07
C PRO A 237 12.24 15.91 -31.19
N ILE A 238 11.40 16.81 -31.72
CA ILE A 238 10.56 16.54 -32.87
C ILE A 238 11.53 16.21 -34.02
N SER A 239 11.65 14.93 -34.39
CA SER A 239 12.29 14.57 -35.65
C SER A 239 11.32 14.94 -36.77
N THR A 240 11.45 16.17 -37.26
CA THR A 240 10.96 16.60 -38.58
C THR A 240 11.66 15.82 -39.68
#